data_AF-A0A6P0WKP9-F1
#
_entry.id   AF-A0A6P0WKP9-F1
#
_cell.length_a   1.000
_cell.length_b   1.000
_cell.length_c   1.000
_cell.angle_alpha   90.00
_cell.angle_beta   90.00
_cell.angle_gamma   90.00
#
_symmetry.space_group_name_H-M   'P 1'
#
loop_
_entity.id
_entity.type
_entity.pdbx_description
1 polymer ?
#
loop_
_entity_poly.entity_id
_entity_poly.type
_entity_poly.pdbx_seq_one_letter_code
_entity_poly.pdbx_strand_id
1 'polypeptide(L)'
;CVSNYWTIEPVQQQVKLFRLTNSGYQLQKLDPDGCYRGIEGLTFTPHHLWLPYKERLPVFQAPYQESNWVIREVEGEELQWGTVQFAPQIELKPVPITFEQFVSWCPEAKLEFSGYILIGGTLGTRNALGMLLMSLGLVETVKLFPPQDWIDAIAALEQYYSNDGERRQKAREVAGEATRKLQEDYQIGGVGVIGDLVHPESPWNFWSEISLVVWDVPEKVSLWQLGQELGKGFQIDWIEPRWCTPAEWQQITSEMEVLAGDWEESRHTPIRKRYQLFY
;
A
#
# COMPACT_ATOMS: atom_id res chain seq x y z
N CYS A 1 -22.66 -16.41 -9.86
CA CYS A 1 -23.05 -16.10 -11.25
C CYS A 1 -23.06 -14.58 -11.39
N VAL A 2 -22.43 -14.01 -12.42
CA VAL A 2 -22.31 -12.55 -12.60
C VAL A 2 -23.60 -12.04 -13.27
N SER A 3 -24.33 -11.14 -12.61
CA SER A 3 -25.63 -10.65 -13.09
C SER A 3 -25.51 -9.65 -14.24
N ASN A 4 -24.41 -8.89 -14.28
CA ASN A 4 -24.12 -7.87 -15.27
C ASN A 4 -22.66 -7.94 -15.66
N TYR A 5 -22.38 -7.93 -16.96
CA TYR A 5 -21.03 -8.01 -17.52
C TYR A 5 -20.82 -6.91 -18.54
N TRP A 6 -19.63 -6.32 -18.55
CA TRP A 6 -19.30 -5.12 -19.31
C TRP A 6 -18.10 -5.41 -20.19
N THR A 7 -18.17 -5.05 -21.46
CA THR A 7 -17.02 -5.06 -22.36
C THR A 7 -16.68 -3.64 -22.75
N ILE A 8 -15.41 -3.29 -22.63
CA ILE A 8 -14.88 -1.99 -23.02
C ILE A 8 -13.91 -2.23 -24.18
N GLU A 9 -14.14 -1.55 -25.31
CA GLU A 9 -13.27 -1.58 -26.49
C GLU A 9 -12.57 -0.20 -26.61
N PRO A 10 -11.36 -0.03 -26.03
CA PRO A 10 -10.75 1.30 -25.88
C PRO A 10 -10.43 1.97 -27.21
N VAL A 11 -10.00 1.21 -28.22
CA VAL A 11 -9.65 1.72 -29.55
C VAL A 11 -10.87 2.31 -30.26
N GLN A 12 -12.03 1.67 -30.11
CA GLN A 12 -13.28 2.12 -30.73
C GLN A 12 -14.09 3.05 -29.81
N GLN A 13 -13.64 3.27 -28.57
CA GLN A 13 -14.37 3.98 -27.53
C GLN A 13 -15.79 3.45 -27.31
N GLN A 14 -15.95 2.13 -27.41
CA GLN A 14 -17.24 1.47 -27.26
C GLN A 14 -17.34 0.77 -25.91
N VAL A 15 -18.53 0.84 -25.33
CA VAL A 15 -18.90 0.04 -24.16
C VAL A 15 -20.16 -0.73 -24.50
N LYS A 16 -20.18 -2.02 -24.16
CA LYS A 16 -21.36 -2.87 -24.26
C LYS A 16 -21.66 -3.44 -22.88
N LEU A 17 -22.91 -3.30 -22.46
CA LEU A 17 -23.42 -3.90 -21.24
C LEU A 17 -24.22 -5.14 -21.59
N PHE A 18 -23.94 -6.25 -20.90
CA PHE A 18 -24.69 -7.49 -20.98
C PHE A 18 -25.34 -7.79 -19.63
N ARG A 19 -26.61 -8.17 -19.65
CA ARG A 19 -27.34 -8.59 -18.44
C ARG A 19 -27.72 -10.04 -18.55
N LEU A 20 -27.50 -10.80 -17.48
CA LEU A 20 -27.93 -12.18 -17.41
C LEU A 20 -29.46 -12.25 -17.25
N THR A 21 -30.09 -13.02 -18.12
CA THR A 21 -31.53 -13.32 -18.11
C THR A 21 -31.73 -14.84 -18.12
N ASN A 22 -32.99 -15.30 -18.05
CA ASN A 22 -33.32 -16.72 -18.21
C ASN A 22 -32.89 -17.31 -19.56
N SER A 23 -32.63 -16.46 -20.55
CA SER A 23 -32.15 -16.85 -21.89
C SER A 23 -30.62 -16.69 -22.08
N GLY A 24 -29.88 -16.41 -21.01
CA GLY A 24 -28.46 -16.09 -21.05
C GLY A 24 -28.19 -14.58 -21.06
N TYR A 25 -26.97 -14.19 -21.44
CA TYR A 25 -26.55 -12.80 -21.48
C TYR A 25 -27.16 -12.07 -22.67
N GLN A 26 -27.88 -10.98 -22.39
CA GLN A 26 -28.47 -10.11 -23.39
C GLN A 26 -27.83 -8.73 -23.39
N LEU A 27 -27.48 -8.25 -24.59
CA LEU A 27 -26.95 -6.90 -24.79
C LEU A 27 -28.01 -5.85 -24.40
N GLN A 28 -27.62 -4.95 -23.51
CA GLN A 28 -28.43 -3.82 -23.09
C GLN A 28 -28.24 -2.66 -24.07
N LYS A 29 -29.32 -1.92 -24.30
CA LYS A 29 -29.29 -0.68 -25.07
C LYS A 29 -28.98 0.49 -24.15
N LEU A 30 -28.34 1.51 -24.71
CA LEU A 30 -28.22 2.80 -24.06
C LEU A 30 -29.59 3.47 -23.98
N ASP A 31 -29.81 4.16 -22.86
CA ASP A 31 -30.94 5.07 -22.71
C ASP A 31 -30.75 6.29 -23.65
N PRO A 32 -31.82 7.03 -23.97
CA PRO A 32 -31.76 8.16 -24.89
C PRO A 32 -30.77 9.27 -24.51
N ASP A 33 -30.43 9.38 -23.23
CA ASP A 33 -29.45 10.33 -22.70
C ASP A 33 -28.02 9.78 -22.66
N GLY A 34 -27.80 8.61 -23.26
CA GLY A 34 -26.47 8.00 -23.40
C GLY A 34 -25.99 7.26 -22.15
N CYS A 35 -26.90 6.91 -21.24
CA CYS A 35 -26.58 6.20 -20.00
C CYS A 35 -27.03 4.73 -20.03
N TYR A 36 -26.45 3.91 -19.15
CA TYR A 36 -26.98 2.61 -18.78
C TYR A 36 -27.57 2.65 -17.36
N ARG A 37 -28.82 2.20 -17.20
CA ARG A 37 -29.53 2.09 -15.91
C ARG A 37 -30.02 0.67 -15.59
N GLY A 38 -29.28 -0.34 -16.07
CA GLY A 38 -29.64 -1.76 -15.92
C GLY A 38 -29.42 -2.34 -14.51
N ILE A 39 -28.78 -1.58 -13.62
CA ILE A 39 -28.47 -1.95 -12.24
C ILE A 39 -29.21 -0.97 -11.32
N GLU A 40 -30.00 -1.49 -10.40
CA GLU A 40 -30.78 -0.67 -9.47
C GLU A 40 -29.87 0.25 -8.65
N GLY A 41 -30.23 1.55 -8.59
CA GLY A 41 -29.45 2.54 -7.87
C GLY A 41 -28.11 2.92 -8.54
N LEU A 42 -27.83 2.48 -9.76
CA LEU A 42 -26.59 2.81 -10.46
C LEU A 42 -26.86 3.31 -11.88
N THR A 43 -26.43 4.53 -12.16
CA THR A 43 -26.37 5.10 -13.51
C THR A 43 -24.93 5.12 -13.98
N PHE A 44 -24.68 4.65 -15.20
CA PHE A 44 -23.37 4.71 -15.81
C PHE A 44 -23.39 5.45 -17.14
N THR A 45 -22.43 6.35 -17.31
CA THR A 45 -22.32 7.22 -18.48
C THR A 45 -21.03 6.86 -19.24
N PRO A 46 -21.09 5.95 -20.23
CA PRO A 46 -19.89 5.43 -20.90
C PRO A 46 -19.04 6.49 -21.57
N HIS A 47 -19.66 7.54 -22.13
CA HIS A 47 -18.95 8.64 -22.77
C HIS A 47 -17.92 9.30 -21.83
N HIS A 48 -18.18 9.31 -20.51
CA HIS A 48 -17.25 9.91 -19.55
C HIS A 48 -15.92 9.18 -19.42
N LEU A 49 -15.84 7.90 -19.82
CA LEU A 49 -14.56 7.16 -19.86
C LEU A 49 -13.55 7.77 -20.82
N TRP A 50 -14.04 8.49 -21.83
CA TRP A 50 -13.24 9.00 -22.94
C TRP A 50 -12.91 10.49 -22.80
N LEU A 51 -13.41 11.14 -21.75
CA LEU A 51 -13.14 12.55 -21.50
C LEU A 51 -11.67 12.78 -21.13
N PRO A 52 -11.06 13.90 -21.59
CA PRO A 52 -9.73 14.30 -21.15
C PRO A 52 -9.66 14.40 -19.62
N TYR A 53 -8.47 14.14 -19.05
CA TYR A 53 -8.27 14.11 -17.59
C TYR A 53 -8.82 15.36 -16.86
N LYS A 54 -8.67 16.54 -17.48
CA LYS A 54 -9.12 17.83 -16.93
C LYS A 54 -10.64 18.02 -16.91
N GLU A 55 -11.37 17.16 -17.63
CA GLU A 55 -12.83 17.21 -17.80
C GLU A 55 -13.50 15.95 -17.23
N ARG A 56 -12.80 15.18 -16.38
CA ARG A 56 -13.32 13.94 -15.83
C ARG A 56 -14.59 14.16 -15.04
N LEU A 57 -15.71 13.73 -15.61
CA LEU A 57 -16.98 13.60 -14.94
C LEU A 57 -17.11 12.19 -14.34
N PRO A 58 -17.91 12.01 -13.27
CA PRO A 58 -18.18 10.69 -12.71
C PRO A 58 -18.75 9.75 -13.77
N VAL A 59 -18.08 8.63 -13.95
CA VAL A 59 -18.50 7.57 -14.89
C VAL A 59 -19.71 6.81 -14.33
N PHE A 60 -19.78 6.69 -13.00
CA PHE A 60 -20.88 6.11 -12.26
C PHE A 60 -21.52 7.15 -11.34
N GLN A 61 -22.84 7.09 -11.22
CA GLN A 61 -23.62 7.86 -10.27
C GLN A 61 -24.56 6.91 -9.53
N ALA A 62 -24.64 7.07 -8.21
CA ALA A 62 -25.59 6.36 -7.37
C ALA A 62 -26.33 7.38 -6.50
N PRO A 63 -27.60 7.14 -6.11
CA PRO A 63 -28.28 7.94 -5.10
C PRO A 63 -27.43 8.00 -3.84
N TYR A 64 -27.32 9.19 -3.25
CA TYR A 64 -26.71 9.34 -1.94
C TYR A 64 -27.49 8.49 -0.92
N GLN A 65 -26.82 7.52 -0.31
CA GLN A 65 -27.35 6.78 0.82
C GLN A 65 -26.64 7.28 2.07
N GLU A 66 -27.40 7.96 2.91
CA GLU A 66 -26.92 8.40 4.22
C GLU A 66 -26.63 7.15 5.05
N SER A 67 -25.36 6.94 5.38
CA SER A 67 -24.96 5.81 6.20
C SER A 67 -25.35 6.09 7.64
N ASN A 68 -26.22 5.27 8.24
CA ASN A 68 -26.61 5.36 9.66
C ASN A 68 -25.49 4.92 10.65
N TRP A 69 -24.27 4.75 10.17
CA TRP A 69 -23.19 4.18 10.95
C TRP A 69 -22.46 5.31 11.65
N VAL A 70 -22.37 5.23 12.97
CA VAL A 70 -21.51 6.13 13.75
C VAL A 70 -20.22 5.37 14.06
N ILE A 71 -19.10 5.86 13.54
CA ILE A 71 -17.78 5.39 13.93
C ILE A 71 -17.42 6.09 15.24
N ARG A 72 -17.15 5.33 16.31
CA ARG A 72 -16.60 5.88 17.55
C ARG A 72 -15.24 5.29 17.85
N GLU A 73 -14.36 6.14 18.36
CA GLU A 73 -13.08 5.72 18.95
C GLU A 73 -13.35 5.13 20.35
N VAL A 74 -12.77 3.96 20.59
CA VAL A 74 -12.75 3.27 21.88
C VAL A 74 -11.33 2.83 22.18
N GLU A 75 -11.02 2.68 23.46
CA GLU A 75 -9.70 2.22 23.91
C GLU A 75 -9.55 0.71 23.65
N GLY A 76 -8.44 0.30 23.05
CA GLY A 76 -8.11 -1.10 22.78
C GLY A 76 -7.29 -1.29 21.50
N GLU A 77 -6.84 -2.52 21.27
CA GLU A 77 -6.16 -2.94 20.03
C GLU A 77 -7.15 -3.61 19.10
N GLU A 78 -7.35 -3.02 17.92
CA GLU A 78 -8.01 -3.69 16.82
C GLU A 78 -6.95 -4.44 15.99
N LEU A 79 -7.27 -5.66 15.55
CA LEU A 79 -6.52 -6.30 14.48
C LEU A 79 -6.76 -5.48 13.22
N GLN A 80 -5.72 -4.82 12.73
CA GLN A 80 -5.76 -3.97 11.56
C GLN A 80 -4.47 -4.15 10.74
N TRP A 81 -4.38 -3.45 9.62
CA TRP A 81 -3.18 -3.46 8.80
C TRP A 81 -1.94 -3.08 9.64
N GLY A 82 -0.87 -3.87 9.48
CA GLY A 82 0.39 -3.66 10.22
C GLY A 82 0.37 -4.07 11.71
N THR A 83 -0.70 -4.69 12.23
CA THR A 83 -0.70 -5.18 13.63
C THR A 83 0.34 -6.29 13.85
N VAL A 84 0.51 -7.19 12.88
CA VAL A 84 1.55 -8.23 12.88
C VAL A 84 2.61 -7.88 11.84
N GLN A 85 3.88 -7.98 12.24
CA GLN A 85 5.02 -7.76 11.34
C GLN A 85 4.89 -8.63 10.07
N PHE A 86 5.14 -8.01 8.92
CA PHE A 86 5.16 -8.73 7.65
C PHE A 86 6.46 -9.54 7.52
N ALA A 87 6.37 -10.83 7.82
CA ALA A 87 7.49 -11.77 7.76
C ALA A 87 7.04 -13.11 7.15
N PRO A 88 6.80 -13.15 5.81
CA PRO A 88 6.29 -14.34 5.16
C PRO A 88 7.31 -15.49 5.20
N GLN A 89 6.84 -16.70 5.51
CA GLN A 89 7.65 -17.92 5.47
C GLN A 89 7.47 -18.61 4.13
N ILE A 90 8.43 -18.41 3.23
CA ILE A 90 8.35 -18.91 1.86
C ILE A 90 8.90 -20.34 1.82
N GLU A 91 8.03 -21.28 1.48
CA GLU A 91 8.36 -22.69 1.33
C GLU A 91 7.98 -23.20 -0.06
N LEU A 92 8.52 -24.36 -0.46
CA LEU A 92 8.14 -25.00 -1.73
C LEU A 92 6.64 -25.32 -1.78
N LYS A 93 6.06 -25.66 -0.64
CA LYS A 93 4.64 -25.99 -0.44
C LYS A 93 3.94 -24.88 0.35
N PRO A 94 2.60 -24.81 0.28
CA PRO A 94 1.84 -23.87 1.09
C PRO A 94 2.19 -23.92 2.58
N VAL A 95 2.27 -22.74 3.19
CA VAL A 95 2.35 -22.50 4.64
C VAL A 95 1.07 -21.79 5.07
N PRO A 96 0.30 -22.33 6.03
CA PRO A 96 -0.93 -21.69 6.50
C PRO A 96 -0.67 -20.29 7.07
N ILE A 97 -1.52 -19.34 6.69
CA ILE A 97 -1.56 -17.98 7.24
C ILE A 97 -2.62 -17.94 8.34
N THR A 98 -2.30 -17.37 9.50
CA THR A 98 -3.30 -17.19 10.58
C THR A 98 -4.29 -16.09 10.24
N PHE A 99 -5.41 -16.01 10.97
CA PHE A 99 -6.38 -14.94 10.76
C PHE A 99 -5.77 -13.55 11.04
N GLU A 100 -4.94 -13.43 12.08
CA GLU A 100 -4.26 -12.20 12.47
C GLU A 100 -3.26 -11.75 11.41
N GLN A 101 -2.50 -12.69 10.85
CA GLN A 101 -1.59 -12.42 9.73
C GLN A 101 -2.37 -12.01 8.48
N PHE A 102 -3.48 -12.69 8.18
CA PHE A 102 -4.34 -12.30 7.05
C PHE A 102 -4.83 -10.86 7.22
N VAL A 103 -5.40 -10.51 8.37
CA VAL A 103 -5.90 -9.14 8.63
C VAL A 103 -4.77 -8.11 8.59
N SER A 104 -3.60 -8.44 9.16
CA SER A 104 -2.47 -7.51 9.24
C SER A 104 -1.78 -7.26 7.92
N TRP A 105 -1.74 -8.27 7.05
CA TRP A 105 -0.97 -8.23 5.80
C TRP A 105 -1.85 -7.90 4.59
N CYS A 106 -3.16 -8.20 4.64
CA CYS A 106 -4.05 -7.98 3.52
C CYS A 106 -4.00 -6.51 3.07
N PRO A 107 -3.64 -6.22 1.81
CA PRO A 107 -3.63 -4.87 1.32
C PRO A 107 -5.04 -4.31 1.20
N GLU A 108 -5.15 -2.99 1.06
CA GLU A 108 -6.41 -2.38 0.63
C GLU A 108 -6.89 -3.01 -0.69
N ALA A 109 -8.21 -3.19 -0.80
CA ALA A 109 -8.87 -3.69 -2.01
C ALA A 109 -8.91 -2.61 -3.12
N LYS A 110 -7.75 -2.05 -3.43
CA LYS A 110 -7.54 -0.96 -4.37
C LYS A 110 -6.55 -1.40 -5.43
N LEU A 111 -6.96 -1.31 -6.69
CA LEU A 111 -6.09 -1.56 -7.83
C LEU A 111 -5.64 -0.22 -8.42
N GLU A 112 -4.34 -0.05 -8.56
CA GLU A 112 -3.72 1.12 -9.16
C GLU A 112 -2.91 0.70 -10.39
N PHE A 113 -2.75 1.61 -11.35
CA PHE A 113 -1.95 1.36 -12.55
C PHE A 113 -0.92 2.47 -12.73
N SER A 114 0.36 2.11 -12.64
CA SER A 114 1.50 3.03 -12.84
C SER A 114 2.56 2.36 -13.72
N GLY A 115 2.15 2.00 -14.95
CA GLY A 115 2.95 1.17 -15.87
C GLY A 115 2.82 -0.34 -15.63
N TYR A 116 2.43 -0.74 -14.42
CA TYR A 116 2.06 -2.09 -14.01
C TYR A 116 0.94 -2.03 -12.96
N ILE A 117 0.27 -3.16 -12.71
CA ILE A 117 -0.80 -3.26 -11.72
C ILE A 117 -0.18 -3.29 -10.31
N LEU A 118 -0.67 -2.41 -9.46
CA LEU A 118 -0.37 -2.34 -8.03
C LEU A 118 -1.63 -2.68 -7.22
N ILE A 119 -1.47 -3.39 -6.11
CA ILE A 119 -2.54 -3.72 -5.16
C ILE A 119 -2.27 -2.93 -3.87
N GLY A 120 -3.07 -1.91 -3.56
CA GLY A 120 -2.83 -1.06 -2.38
C GLY A 120 -1.43 -0.40 -2.37
N GLY A 121 -0.95 0.02 -3.54
CA GLY A 121 0.39 0.60 -3.71
C GLY A 121 1.54 -0.42 -3.65
N THR A 122 2.76 0.07 -3.46
CA THR A 122 3.99 -0.75 -3.43
C THR A 122 3.99 -1.75 -2.28
N LEU A 123 3.73 -1.28 -1.05
CA LEU A 123 3.69 -2.13 0.15
C LEU A 123 2.54 -3.14 0.08
N GLY A 124 1.37 -2.74 -0.40
CA GLY A 124 0.26 -3.67 -0.57
C GLY A 124 0.56 -4.75 -1.61
N THR A 125 1.27 -4.41 -2.69
CA THR A 125 1.68 -5.37 -3.71
C THR A 125 2.70 -6.38 -3.15
N ARG A 126 3.66 -5.90 -2.36
CA ARG A 126 4.61 -6.74 -1.62
C ARG A 126 3.85 -7.72 -0.72
N ASN A 127 2.89 -7.23 0.05
CA ASN A 127 2.14 -8.07 0.97
C ASN A 127 1.26 -9.10 0.25
N ALA A 128 0.57 -8.69 -0.82
CA ALA A 128 -0.21 -9.60 -1.66
C ALA A 128 0.67 -10.73 -2.22
N LEU A 129 1.87 -10.41 -2.73
CA LEU A 129 2.81 -11.38 -3.25
C LEU A 129 3.27 -12.36 -2.16
N GLY A 130 3.64 -11.87 -0.97
CA GLY A 130 4.03 -12.75 0.14
C GLY A 130 2.88 -13.65 0.61
N MET A 131 1.65 -13.14 0.65
CA MET A 131 0.47 -13.95 0.97
C MET A 131 0.19 -15.02 -0.08
N LEU A 132 0.39 -14.73 -1.37
CA LEU A 132 0.29 -15.72 -2.45
C LEU A 132 1.37 -16.80 -2.29
N LEU A 133 2.62 -16.39 -2.06
CA LEU A 133 3.75 -17.30 -1.85
C LEU A 133 3.52 -18.25 -0.67
N MET A 134 2.96 -17.76 0.44
CA MET A 134 2.61 -18.61 1.57
C MET A 134 1.40 -19.50 1.27
N SER A 135 0.31 -18.95 0.72
CA SER A 135 -0.94 -19.70 0.55
C SER A 135 -0.86 -20.77 -0.55
N LEU A 136 -0.06 -20.53 -1.59
CA LEU A 136 0.08 -21.43 -2.74
C LEU A 136 1.40 -22.20 -2.73
N GLY A 137 2.39 -21.76 -1.95
CA GLY A 137 3.76 -22.25 -2.02
C GLY A 137 4.49 -21.69 -3.24
N LEU A 138 5.82 -21.77 -3.21
CA LEU A 138 6.67 -21.29 -4.31
C LEU A 138 6.35 -22.01 -5.63
N VAL A 139 6.14 -23.34 -5.59
CA VAL A 139 5.94 -24.17 -6.79
C VAL A 139 4.73 -23.73 -7.62
N GLU A 140 3.64 -23.36 -6.97
CA GLU A 140 2.44 -22.92 -7.69
C GLU A 140 2.50 -21.42 -8.02
N THR A 141 3.07 -20.60 -7.13
CA THR A 141 3.17 -19.15 -7.35
C THR A 141 4.01 -18.80 -8.57
N VAL A 142 5.13 -19.51 -8.81
CA VAL A 142 5.98 -19.23 -9.98
C VAL A 142 5.27 -19.49 -11.31
N LYS A 143 4.23 -20.33 -11.34
CA LYS A 143 3.44 -20.61 -12.55
C LYS A 143 2.51 -19.47 -12.94
N LEU A 144 2.29 -18.49 -12.05
CA LEU A 144 1.43 -17.33 -12.31
C LEU A 144 2.07 -16.31 -13.26
N PHE A 145 3.38 -16.45 -13.54
CA PHE A 145 4.12 -15.56 -14.41
C PHE A 145 4.84 -16.33 -15.53
N PRO A 146 5.02 -15.74 -16.71
CA PRO A 146 5.82 -16.32 -17.79
C PRO A 146 7.24 -16.69 -17.31
N PRO A 147 7.80 -17.85 -17.70
CA PRO A 147 9.14 -18.25 -17.31
C PRO A 147 10.24 -17.24 -17.71
N GLN A 148 10.07 -16.54 -18.83
CA GLN A 148 11.04 -15.54 -19.28
C GLN A 148 11.12 -14.35 -18.31
N ASP A 149 9.98 -13.90 -17.80
CA ASP A 149 9.91 -12.78 -16.85
C ASP A 149 10.68 -13.12 -15.55
N TRP A 150 10.63 -14.38 -15.12
CA TRP A 150 11.46 -14.85 -14.00
C TRP A 150 12.95 -14.81 -14.29
N ILE A 151 13.36 -15.27 -15.47
CA ILE A 151 14.77 -15.26 -15.89
C ILE A 151 15.28 -13.81 -15.92
N ASP A 152 14.52 -12.91 -16.52
CA ASP A 152 14.87 -11.50 -16.63
C ASP A 152 14.95 -10.84 -15.25
N ALA A 153 14.00 -11.15 -14.35
CA ALA A 153 13.99 -10.65 -12.99
C ALA A 153 15.19 -11.17 -12.16
N ILE A 154 15.55 -12.44 -12.28
CA ILE A 154 16.71 -13.03 -11.59
C ILE A 154 18.02 -12.40 -12.11
N ALA A 155 18.16 -12.26 -13.43
CA ALA A 155 19.33 -11.60 -14.02
C ALA A 155 19.47 -10.14 -13.57
N ALA A 156 18.35 -9.41 -13.47
CA ALA A 156 18.34 -8.05 -12.93
C ALA A 156 18.70 -8.01 -11.42
N LEU A 157 18.23 -8.99 -10.64
CA LEU A 157 18.54 -9.10 -9.21
C LEU A 157 20.03 -9.33 -8.93
N GLU A 158 20.72 -10.12 -9.74
CA GLU A 158 22.17 -10.35 -9.58
C GLU A 158 22.96 -9.04 -9.70
N GLN A 159 22.62 -8.20 -10.69
CA GLN A 159 23.21 -6.86 -10.84
C GLN A 159 22.80 -5.92 -9.70
N TYR A 160 21.57 -6.05 -9.22
CA TYR A 160 21.06 -5.23 -8.12
C TYR A 160 21.82 -5.52 -6.81
N TYR A 161 22.10 -6.79 -6.52
CA TYR A 161 22.81 -7.22 -5.32
C TYR A 161 24.32 -7.01 -5.39
N SER A 162 24.94 -6.98 -6.58
CA SER A 162 26.37 -6.68 -6.70
C SER A 162 26.73 -5.28 -6.16
N ASN A 163 25.76 -4.37 -6.13
CA ASN A 163 25.92 -2.99 -5.68
C ASN A 163 25.21 -2.72 -4.34
N ASP A 164 24.80 -3.76 -3.60
CA ASP A 164 24.02 -3.63 -2.36
C ASP A 164 24.71 -2.74 -1.32
N GLY A 165 25.99 -3.01 -1.04
CA GLY A 165 26.77 -2.25 -0.06
C GLY A 165 26.89 -0.75 -0.39
N GLU A 166 27.15 -0.40 -1.66
CA GLU A 166 27.21 1.00 -2.09
C GLU A 166 25.85 1.69 -1.95
N ARG A 167 24.77 0.99 -2.31
CA ARG A 167 23.41 1.55 -2.24
C ARG A 167 22.93 1.74 -0.82
N ARG A 168 23.22 0.78 0.07
CA ARG A 168 22.97 0.89 1.50
C ARG A 168 23.75 2.05 2.12
N GLN A 169 25.02 2.20 1.75
CA GLN A 169 25.84 3.34 2.20
C GLN A 169 25.23 4.67 1.74
N LYS A 170 24.84 4.78 0.47
CA LYS A 170 24.15 5.96 -0.07
C LYS A 170 22.81 6.23 0.62
N ALA A 171 22.04 5.19 0.92
CA ALA A 171 20.79 5.32 1.66
C ALA A 171 21.03 5.84 3.09
N ARG A 172 22.08 5.39 3.77
CA ARG A 172 22.50 5.96 5.07
C ARG A 172 22.93 7.43 4.97
N GLU A 173 23.62 7.82 3.91
CA GLU A 173 23.97 9.22 3.66
C GLU A 173 22.73 10.09 3.46
N VAL A 174 21.74 9.59 2.69
CA VAL A 174 20.45 10.26 2.49
C VAL A 174 19.69 10.38 3.82
N ALA A 175 19.65 9.32 4.63
CA ALA A 175 19.05 9.36 5.96
C ALA A 175 19.71 10.43 6.84
N GLY A 176 21.04 10.48 6.89
CA GLY A 176 21.77 11.49 7.66
C GLY A 176 21.57 12.92 7.17
N GLU A 177 21.47 13.13 5.85
CA GLU A 177 21.14 14.44 5.28
C GLU A 177 19.70 14.86 5.62
N ALA A 178 18.75 13.94 5.49
CA ALA A 178 17.36 14.18 5.86
C ALA A 178 17.25 14.54 7.34
N THR A 179 17.90 13.78 8.23
CA THR A 179 17.97 14.07 9.68
C THR A 179 18.49 15.48 9.94
N ARG A 180 19.61 15.87 9.30
CA ARG A 180 20.19 17.20 9.51
C ARG A 180 19.23 18.29 9.08
N LYS A 181 18.62 18.16 7.91
CA LYS A 181 17.65 19.15 7.40
C LYS A 181 16.41 19.24 8.32
N LEU A 182 15.92 18.10 8.81
CA LEU A 182 14.80 18.05 9.76
C LEU A 182 15.11 18.81 11.06
N GLN A 183 16.32 18.69 11.59
CA GLN A 183 16.71 19.43 12.79
C GLN A 183 16.93 20.92 12.51
N GLU A 184 17.68 21.25 11.45
CA GLU A 184 18.10 22.63 11.15
C GLU A 184 16.92 23.49 10.66
N ASP A 185 16.13 22.98 9.71
CA ASP A 185 15.11 23.78 9.02
C ASP A 185 13.74 23.64 9.68
N TYR A 186 13.44 22.48 10.26
CA TYR A 186 12.10 22.13 10.74
C TYR A 186 12.00 21.96 12.26
N GLN A 187 13.12 22.04 12.99
CA GLN A 187 13.17 21.96 14.45
C GLN A 187 12.51 20.69 15.02
N ILE A 188 12.66 19.57 14.32
CA ILE A 188 12.23 18.25 14.81
C ILE A 188 13.06 17.87 16.03
N GLY A 189 12.41 17.39 17.10
CA GLY A 189 13.11 17.07 18.36
C GLY A 189 14.05 15.88 18.27
N GLY A 190 13.74 14.89 17.44
CA GLY A 190 14.69 13.84 17.11
C GLY A 190 14.28 12.91 15.98
N VAL A 191 15.26 12.14 15.51
CA VAL A 191 15.16 11.24 14.37
C VAL A 191 15.92 9.95 14.67
N GLY A 192 15.28 8.83 14.39
CA GLY A 192 15.85 7.49 14.43
C GLY A 192 15.63 6.77 13.11
N VAL A 193 16.28 5.63 12.95
CA VAL A 193 16.12 4.74 11.79
C VAL A 193 15.84 3.32 12.26
N ILE A 194 14.94 2.63 11.57
CA ILE A 194 14.59 1.21 11.79
C ILE A 194 14.65 0.43 10.47
N GLY A 195 14.33 -0.87 10.52
CA GLY A 195 14.17 -1.69 9.33
C GLY A 195 15.49 -2.09 8.67
N ASP A 196 15.49 -2.27 7.34
CA ASP A 196 16.60 -2.91 6.66
C ASP A 196 17.94 -2.14 6.81
N LEU A 197 17.93 -0.83 7.08
CA LEU A 197 19.16 -0.02 7.18
C LEU A 197 19.97 -0.36 8.42
N VAL A 198 19.30 -0.77 9.51
CA VAL A 198 19.96 -1.11 10.78
C VAL A 198 20.43 -2.57 10.82
N HIS A 199 20.00 -3.39 9.85
CA HIS A 199 20.39 -4.81 9.74
C HIS A 199 21.39 -5.02 8.60
N PRO A 200 22.71 -4.98 8.86
CA PRO A 200 23.72 -5.15 7.80
C PRO A 200 23.73 -6.56 7.19
N GLU A 201 23.21 -7.55 7.91
CA GLU A 201 23.13 -8.95 7.47
C GLU A 201 21.97 -9.21 6.50
N SER A 202 20.99 -8.30 6.41
CA SER A 202 19.83 -8.41 5.52
C SER A 202 20.12 -7.75 4.17
N PRO A 203 19.71 -8.31 3.03
CA PRO A 203 19.89 -7.66 1.74
C PRO A 203 19.01 -6.41 1.62
N TRP A 204 19.57 -5.28 1.17
CA TRP A 204 18.80 -4.08 0.83
C TRP A 204 18.17 -4.26 -0.55
N ASN A 205 17.00 -4.89 -0.56
CA ASN A 205 16.35 -5.40 -1.77
C ASN A 205 15.45 -4.35 -2.44
N PHE A 206 14.66 -4.75 -3.44
CA PHE A 206 13.75 -3.87 -4.19
C PHE A 206 12.68 -3.21 -3.31
N TRP A 207 12.28 -3.88 -2.22
CA TRP A 207 11.26 -3.41 -1.29
C TRP A 207 11.82 -2.64 -0.10
N SER A 208 13.14 -2.50 0.00
CA SER A 208 13.77 -1.78 1.09
C SER A 208 13.60 -0.27 0.90
N GLU A 209 13.16 0.39 1.97
CA GLU A 209 12.95 1.83 2.04
C GLU A 209 13.66 2.40 3.27
N ILE A 210 13.94 3.71 3.25
CA ILE A 210 14.54 4.38 4.40
C ILE A 210 13.41 4.68 5.40
N SER A 211 13.25 3.82 6.42
CA SER A 211 12.26 4.01 7.48
C SER A 211 12.79 4.93 8.58
N LEU A 212 12.37 6.20 8.56
CA LEU A 212 12.76 7.20 9.55
C LEU A 212 11.67 7.38 10.61
N VAL A 213 12.06 7.15 11.86
CA VAL A 213 11.23 7.42 13.03
C VAL A 213 11.45 8.88 13.45
N VAL A 214 10.41 9.68 13.53
CA VAL A 214 10.52 11.12 13.86
C VAL A 214 9.62 11.48 15.03
N TRP A 215 10.15 12.20 16.01
CA TRP A 215 9.40 12.63 17.20
C TRP A 215 9.52 14.12 17.46
N ASP A 216 8.59 14.64 18.27
CA ASP A 216 8.42 16.07 18.56
C ASP A 216 8.33 16.92 17.28
N VAL A 217 7.52 16.44 16.33
CA VAL A 217 7.26 17.09 15.04
C VAL A 217 6.36 18.32 15.26
N PRO A 218 6.80 19.56 14.92
CA PRO A 218 5.95 20.73 15.04
C PRO A 218 4.72 20.65 14.14
N GLU A 219 3.57 21.13 14.62
CA GLU A 219 2.27 21.01 13.92
C GLU A 219 2.25 21.58 12.49
N LYS A 220 3.11 22.55 12.20
CA LYS A 220 3.23 23.20 10.88
C LYS A 220 3.99 22.35 9.84
N VAL A 221 4.65 21.26 10.26
CA VAL A 221 5.52 20.46 9.40
C VAL A 221 4.71 19.33 8.77
N SER A 222 4.70 19.26 7.44
CA SER A 222 4.10 18.16 6.68
C SER A 222 5.17 17.17 6.23
N LEU A 223 5.36 16.08 6.97
CA LEU A 223 6.36 15.04 6.65
C LEU A 223 6.15 14.44 5.25
N TRP A 224 4.90 14.28 4.83
CA TRP A 224 4.57 13.77 3.49
C TRP A 224 5.16 14.63 2.37
N GLN A 225 5.14 15.96 2.52
CA GLN A 225 5.74 16.87 1.53
C GLN A 225 7.28 16.75 1.53
N LEU A 226 7.89 16.56 2.70
CA LEU A 226 9.33 16.41 2.84
C LEU A 226 9.87 15.11 2.25
N GLY A 227 9.11 14.02 2.30
CA GLY A 227 9.50 12.73 1.70
C GLY A 227 9.88 12.83 0.22
N GLN A 228 9.15 13.66 -0.53
CA GLN A 228 9.41 13.85 -1.96
C GLN A 228 10.69 14.66 -2.23
N GLU A 229 11.05 15.58 -1.33
CA GLU A 229 12.23 16.43 -1.49
C GLU A 229 13.52 15.75 -1.02
N LEU A 230 13.45 14.94 0.04
CA LEU A 230 14.62 14.44 0.75
C LEU A 230 15.10 13.07 0.27
N GLY A 231 14.24 12.30 -0.41
CA GLY A 231 14.54 10.91 -0.80
C GLY A 231 15.71 10.75 -1.78
N LYS A 232 16.03 11.76 -2.61
CA LYS A 232 17.14 11.72 -3.61
C LYS A 232 17.28 10.39 -4.37
N GLY A 233 16.17 9.80 -4.79
CA GLY A 233 16.12 8.52 -5.51
C GLY A 233 15.89 7.28 -4.63
N PHE A 234 15.70 7.46 -3.33
CA PHE A 234 15.17 6.47 -2.40
C PHE A 234 13.77 6.88 -1.94
N GLN A 235 12.94 5.87 -1.66
CA GLN A 235 11.70 6.06 -0.92
C GLN A 235 12.05 6.22 0.57
N ILE A 236 11.54 7.28 1.19
CA ILE A 236 11.59 7.48 2.64
C ILE A 236 10.19 7.23 3.19
N ASP A 237 10.11 6.33 4.15
CA ASP A 237 8.92 6.12 4.96
C ASP A 237 9.06 6.86 6.29
N TRP A 238 8.00 7.57 6.68
CA TRP A 238 8.01 8.45 7.84
C TRP A 238 7.11 7.89 8.92
N ILE A 239 7.71 7.53 10.05
CA ILE A 239 7.01 6.91 11.15
C ILE A 239 6.99 7.87 12.34
N GLU A 240 5.81 8.38 12.68
CA GLU A 240 5.62 9.11 13.92
C GLU A 240 5.23 8.11 15.03
N PRO A 241 5.98 8.00 16.14
CA PRO A 241 5.71 7.04 17.22
C PRO A 241 4.26 7.07 17.73
N ARG A 242 3.67 8.26 17.80
CA ARG A 242 2.27 8.45 18.24
C ARG A 242 1.24 7.77 17.33
N TRP A 243 1.57 7.51 16.07
CA TRP A 243 0.69 6.96 15.04
C TRP A 243 1.15 5.60 14.50
N CYS A 244 2.27 5.07 14.99
CA CYS A 244 2.80 3.83 14.46
C CYS A 244 1.92 2.62 14.78
N THR A 245 2.00 1.62 13.92
CA THR A 245 1.32 0.33 14.11
C THR A 245 1.96 -0.45 15.27
N PRO A 246 1.27 -1.45 15.85
CA PRO A 246 1.88 -2.31 16.87
C PRO A 246 3.18 -2.98 16.43
N ALA A 247 3.28 -3.41 15.16
CA ALA A 247 4.51 -4.00 14.63
C ALA A 247 5.64 -2.97 14.46
N GLU A 248 5.32 -1.76 13.98
CA GLU A 248 6.29 -0.66 13.92
C GLU A 248 6.76 -0.26 15.32
N TRP A 249 5.86 -0.16 16.30
CA TRP A 249 6.24 0.12 17.69
C TRP A 249 7.20 -0.94 18.25
N GLN A 250 6.93 -2.21 17.96
CA GLN A 250 7.82 -3.30 18.34
C GLN A 250 9.21 -3.11 17.70
N GLN A 251 9.29 -2.74 16.42
CA GLN A 251 10.57 -2.46 15.76
C GLN A 251 11.27 -1.22 16.37
N ILE A 252 10.56 -0.12 16.58
CA ILE A 252 11.10 1.09 17.23
C ILE A 252 11.75 0.74 18.56
N THR A 253 11.08 -0.07 19.38
CA THR A 253 11.58 -0.43 20.71
C THR A 253 12.69 -1.49 20.69
N SER A 254 12.76 -2.35 19.66
CA SER A 254 13.75 -3.43 19.60
C SER A 254 15.04 -3.09 18.87
N GLU A 255 14.98 -2.27 17.82
CA GLU A 255 16.07 -2.15 16.84
C GLU A 255 16.39 -0.72 16.40
N MET A 256 15.68 0.30 16.89
CA MET A 256 15.92 1.67 16.45
C MET A 256 17.34 2.16 16.77
N GLU A 257 18.01 2.68 15.74
CA GLU A 257 19.25 3.44 15.85
C GLU A 257 18.90 4.93 15.89
N VAL A 258 19.18 5.61 17.01
CA VAL A 258 18.96 7.06 17.14
C VAL A 258 20.02 7.80 16.32
N LEU A 259 19.57 8.58 15.33
CA LEU A 259 20.45 9.41 14.50
C LEU A 259 20.65 10.80 15.11
N ALA A 260 19.61 11.36 15.75
CA ALA A 260 19.70 12.63 16.45
C ALA A 260 18.57 12.83 17.48
N GLY A 261 18.83 13.65 18.49
CA GLY A 261 17.90 13.92 19.59
C GLY A 261 17.98 12.89 20.73
N ASP A 262 17.21 13.12 21.78
CA ASP A 262 17.11 12.22 22.93
C ASP A 262 15.82 11.40 22.84
N TRP A 263 15.92 10.06 22.94
CA TRP A 263 14.79 9.15 22.91
C TRP A 263 14.40 8.70 24.31
N GLU A 264 13.14 8.93 24.68
CA GLU A 264 12.54 8.38 25.90
C GLU A 264 11.23 7.64 25.57
N GLU A 265 11.27 6.31 25.59
CA GLU A 265 10.13 5.45 25.18
C GLU A 265 8.81 5.83 25.86
N SER A 266 8.85 6.14 27.16
CA SER A 266 7.67 6.49 27.96
C SER A 266 6.94 7.75 27.46
N ARG A 267 7.65 8.69 26.81
CA ARG A 267 7.07 9.93 26.26
C ARG A 267 6.41 9.72 24.90
N HIS A 268 6.76 8.65 24.21
CA HIS A 268 6.40 8.43 22.80
C HIS A 268 5.52 7.20 22.58
N THR A 269 5.03 6.60 23.67
CA THR A 269 4.09 5.47 23.65
C THR A 269 2.93 5.76 22.68
N PRO A 270 2.62 4.85 21.74
CA PRO A 270 1.56 5.07 20.76
C PRO A 270 0.19 5.17 21.41
N ILE A 271 -0.70 5.98 20.83
CA ILE A 271 -2.10 6.00 21.22
C ILE A 271 -2.78 4.80 20.56
N ARG A 272 -3.10 3.76 21.33
CA ARG A 272 -3.81 2.58 20.83
C ARG A 272 -5.30 2.89 20.68
N LYS A 273 -5.74 3.08 19.43
CA LYS A 273 -7.14 3.34 19.08
C LYS A 273 -7.78 2.08 18.51
N ARG A 274 -9.01 1.81 18.93
CA ARG A 274 -9.93 0.87 18.31
C ARG A 274 -11.11 1.64 17.74
N TYR A 275 -11.54 1.32 16.53
CA TYR A 275 -12.75 1.91 15.94
C TYR A 275 -13.90 0.91 16.07
N GLN A 276 -15.06 1.38 16.53
CA GLN A 276 -16.26 0.55 16.58
C GLN A 276 -17.37 1.19 15.76
N LEU A 277 -18.02 0.35 14.96
CA LEU A 277 -19.22 0.68 14.21
C LEU A 277 -20.44 0.49 15.11
N PHE A 278 -21.22 1.55 15.26
CA PHE A 278 -22.50 1.52 15.97
C PHE A 278 -23.63 1.65 14.95
N TYR A 279 -24.68 0.84 15.16
CA TYR A 279 -25.96 0.92 14.46
C TYR A 279 -26.98 1.74 15.27
#